data_AF-A0AA96RLG5-F1
#
_entry.id   AF-A0AA96RLG5-F1
#
_cell.length_a   1.000
_cell.length_b   1.000
_cell.length_c   1.000
_cell.angle_alpha   90.00
_cell.angle_beta   90.00
_cell.angle_gamma   90.00
#
_symmetry.space_group_name_H-M   'P 1'
#
loop_
_entity.id
_entity.type
_entity.pdbx_description
1 polymer ?
#
loop_
_entity_poly.entity_id
_entity_poly.type
_entity_poly.pdbx_seq_one_letter_code
_entity_poly.pdbx_strand_id
1 'polypeptide(L)'
;MLRGLFNEPKRIDSGLLLEAGNAVRTYMKNVESERIHLASSDYTKFHRQAIWSKGFIDALDELEQSKFCCERYGERIRKAYLEEMNPEETEVYQGFVYFYKNAFIRLFSILDKLGTFMNDLFGLKTETVKSRFSYFTVLRHMHEHHIHGPLELQLYTLKMDYKEPLERLRNLRNVEIHYINAEMLDDLMHKDPMLGERIHIENVQSNLSDLQQGFDMVCRTLTIAFTYITAYVTKG
;
A
#
# COMPACT_ATOMS: atom_id res chain seq x y z
N MET A 1 1.39 9.81 -14.31
CA MET A 1 1.53 11.27 -14.35
C MET A 1 2.94 11.72 -13.94
N LEU A 2 3.61 11.04 -13.00
CA LEU A 2 4.93 11.46 -12.49
C LEU A 2 6.16 11.13 -13.36
N ARG A 3 6.05 10.21 -14.32
CA ARG A 3 7.16 9.90 -15.27
C ARG A 3 7.61 11.09 -16.11
N GLY A 4 6.73 12.08 -16.31
CA GLY A 4 7.06 13.33 -16.97
C GLY A 4 8.16 14.14 -16.23
N LEU A 5 8.31 13.95 -14.91
CA LEU A 5 9.40 14.58 -14.14
C LEU A 5 10.80 14.12 -14.60
N PHE A 6 10.88 12.96 -15.25
CA PHE A 6 12.12 12.33 -15.71
C PHE A 6 12.17 12.23 -17.24
N ASN A 7 11.29 12.95 -17.96
CA ASN A 7 11.14 12.86 -19.42
C ASN A 7 10.90 11.43 -19.94
N GLU A 8 10.22 10.61 -19.14
CA GLU A 8 9.89 9.23 -19.50
C GLU A 8 8.44 9.09 -19.99
N PRO A 9 8.19 8.17 -20.95
CA PRO A 9 6.84 7.92 -21.45
C PRO A 9 5.94 7.34 -20.36
N LYS A 10 4.63 7.35 -20.58
CA LYS A 10 3.69 6.67 -19.69
C LYS A 10 4.03 5.18 -19.60
N ARG A 11 3.98 4.63 -18.39
CA ARG A 11 4.12 3.20 -18.11
C ARG A 11 3.10 2.39 -18.92
N ILE A 12 3.52 1.22 -19.36
CA ILE A 12 2.63 0.14 -19.77
C ILE A 12 2.62 -0.87 -18.62
N ASP A 13 1.43 -1.18 -18.09
CA ASP A 13 1.30 -2.12 -16.97
C ASP A 13 1.83 -3.51 -17.35
N SER A 14 2.64 -4.10 -16.48
CA SER A 14 3.22 -5.42 -16.64
C SER A 14 3.42 -6.12 -15.29
N GLY A 15 3.71 -7.43 -15.32
CA GLY A 15 3.99 -8.24 -14.13
C GLY A 15 2.88 -8.18 -13.07
N LEU A 16 3.29 -8.15 -11.79
CA LEU A 16 2.37 -8.16 -10.65
C LEU A 16 1.37 -7.00 -10.65
N LEU A 17 1.76 -5.83 -11.16
CA LEU A 17 0.87 -4.68 -11.26
C LEU A 17 -0.29 -4.95 -12.23
N LEU A 18 0.03 -5.49 -13.41
CA LEU A 18 -0.97 -5.85 -14.41
C LEU A 18 -1.91 -6.93 -13.88
N GLU A 19 -1.36 -7.95 -13.21
CA GLU A 19 -2.14 -9.02 -12.59
C GLU A 19 -3.12 -8.48 -11.55
N ALA A 20 -2.65 -7.64 -10.62
CA ALA A 20 -3.47 -7.04 -9.58
C ALA A 20 -4.58 -6.15 -10.18
N GLY A 21 -4.21 -5.30 -11.15
CA GLY A 21 -5.16 -4.44 -11.85
C GLY A 21 -6.22 -5.24 -12.63
N ASN A 22 -5.83 -6.35 -13.24
CA ASN A 22 -6.75 -7.24 -13.97
C ASN A 22 -7.68 -8.01 -13.03
N ALA A 23 -7.20 -8.45 -11.86
CA ALA A 23 -8.05 -9.09 -10.86
C ALA A 23 -9.17 -8.15 -10.39
N VAL A 24 -8.82 -6.89 -10.08
CA VAL A 24 -9.80 -5.84 -9.70
C VAL A 24 -10.78 -5.56 -10.84
N ARG A 25 -10.29 -5.36 -12.07
CA ARG A 25 -11.15 -5.10 -13.24
C ARG A 25 -12.08 -6.25 -13.57
N THR A 26 -11.62 -7.49 -13.41
CA THR A 26 -12.45 -8.69 -13.60
C THR A 26 -13.58 -8.73 -12.59
N TYR A 27 -13.30 -8.46 -11.31
CA TYR A 27 -14.34 -8.35 -10.29
C TYR A 27 -15.37 -7.27 -10.65
N MET A 28 -14.93 -6.08 -11.02
CA MET A 28 -15.81 -4.96 -11.41
C MET A 28 -16.75 -5.36 -12.56
N LYS A 29 -16.19 -5.98 -13.61
CA LYS A 29 -16.95 -6.41 -14.78
C LYS A 29 -17.99 -7.47 -14.42
N ASN A 30 -17.63 -8.43 -13.56
CA ASN A 30 -18.54 -9.50 -13.16
C ASN A 30 -19.70 -8.96 -12.32
N VAL A 31 -19.45 -8.05 -11.39
CA VAL A 31 -20.53 -7.40 -10.63
C VAL A 31 -21.47 -6.62 -11.55
N GLU A 32 -20.93 -5.95 -12.58
CA GLU A 32 -21.74 -5.23 -13.56
C GLU A 32 -22.58 -6.17 -14.44
N SER A 33 -22.07 -7.34 -14.81
CA SER A 33 -22.84 -8.34 -15.58
C SER A 33 -23.90 -9.05 -14.74
N GLU A 34 -23.61 -9.37 -13.47
CA GLU A 34 -24.55 -10.03 -12.54
C GLU A 34 -25.69 -9.10 -12.09
N ARG A 35 -25.63 -7.80 -12.42
CA ARG A 35 -26.71 -6.82 -12.23
C ARG A 35 -28.06 -7.30 -12.73
N ILE A 36 -28.08 -8.15 -13.75
CA ILE A 36 -29.29 -8.62 -14.42
C ILE A 36 -29.99 -9.74 -13.61
N HIS A 37 -29.27 -10.43 -12.71
CA HIS A 37 -29.74 -11.66 -12.06
C HIS A 37 -29.89 -11.57 -10.53
N LEU A 38 -29.36 -10.53 -9.88
CA LEU A 38 -29.41 -10.38 -8.42
C LEU A 38 -30.73 -9.76 -7.93
N ALA A 39 -31.21 -10.22 -6.77
CA ALA A 39 -32.30 -9.57 -6.04
C ALA A 39 -31.90 -8.13 -5.66
N SER A 40 -32.88 -7.21 -5.57
CA SER A 40 -32.64 -5.76 -5.41
C SER A 40 -31.79 -5.38 -4.18
N SER A 41 -31.88 -6.14 -3.10
CA SER A 41 -31.10 -5.91 -1.87
C SER A 41 -29.62 -6.31 -1.99
N ASP A 42 -29.34 -7.44 -2.64
CA ASP A 42 -27.97 -7.91 -2.91
C ASP A 42 -27.28 -7.04 -3.95
N TYR A 43 -28.03 -6.60 -4.97
CA TYR A 43 -27.52 -5.68 -5.98
C TYR A 43 -26.97 -4.38 -5.37
N THR A 44 -27.67 -3.80 -4.38
CA THR A 44 -27.22 -2.54 -3.74
C THR A 44 -25.88 -2.73 -3.00
N LYS A 45 -25.69 -3.88 -2.35
CA LYS A 45 -24.44 -4.23 -1.66
C LYS A 45 -23.30 -4.41 -2.66
N PHE A 46 -23.50 -5.24 -3.69
CA PHE A 46 -22.46 -5.50 -4.69
C PHE A 46 -22.13 -4.26 -5.55
N HIS A 47 -23.13 -3.43 -5.88
CA HIS A 47 -22.89 -2.19 -6.62
C HIS A 47 -22.02 -1.20 -5.84
N ARG A 48 -22.28 -1.04 -4.52
CA ARG A 48 -21.41 -0.24 -3.64
C ARG A 48 -19.97 -0.77 -3.66
N GLN A 49 -19.81 -2.08 -3.62
CA GLN A 49 -18.49 -2.73 -3.63
C GLN A 49 -17.78 -2.56 -4.98
N ALA A 50 -18.49 -2.62 -6.11
CA ALA A 50 -17.93 -2.33 -7.43
C ALA A 50 -17.40 -0.88 -7.50
N ILE A 51 -18.16 0.10 -6.98
CA ILE A 51 -17.70 1.49 -6.91
C ILE A 51 -16.44 1.61 -6.05
N TRP A 52 -16.41 0.97 -4.88
CA TRP A 52 -15.25 0.99 -3.99
C TRP A 52 -14.02 0.35 -4.63
N SER A 53 -14.24 -0.70 -5.42
CA SER A 53 -13.16 -1.44 -6.07
C SER A 53 -12.40 -0.63 -7.13
N LYS A 54 -13.08 0.32 -7.81
CA LYS A 54 -12.44 1.24 -8.76
C LYS A 54 -11.26 1.98 -8.14
N GLY A 55 -11.40 2.44 -6.90
CA GLY A 55 -10.34 3.17 -6.24
C GLY A 55 -9.13 2.31 -5.82
N PHE A 56 -9.12 1.00 -6.05
CA PHE A 56 -7.87 0.22 -5.95
C PHE A 56 -7.00 0.38 -7.20
N ILE A 57 -7.60 0.61 -8.37
CA ILE A 57 -6.85 0.88 -9.61
C ILE A 57 -6.08 2.19 -9.47
N ASP A 58 -6.77 3.24 -9.01
CA ASP A 58 -6.15 4.55 -8.80
C ASP A 58 -5.05 4.47 -7.73
N ALA A 59 -5.32 3.79 -6.61
CA ALA A 59 -4.34 3.62 -5.54
C ALA A 59 -3.10 2.80 -5.98
N LEU A 60 -3.28 1.75 -6.80
CA LEU A 60 -2.17 0.99 -7.38
C LEU A 60 -1.32 1.86 -8.30
N ASP A 61 -1.95 2.68 -9.14
CA ASP A 61 -1.22 3.60 -10.01
C ASP A 61 -0.44 4.65 -9.21
N GLU A 62 -1.03 5.20 -8.15
CA GLU A 62 -0.35 6.14 -7.26
C GLU A 62 0.82 5.52 -6.50
N LEU A 63 0.65 4.29 -5.98
CA LEU A 63 1.73 3.56 -5.30
C LEU A 63 2.88 3.29 -6.26
N GLU A 64 2.57 2.79 -7.47
CA GLU A 64 3.56 2.54 -8.51
C GLU A 64 4.32 3.82 -8.87
N GLN A 65 3.61 4.93 -9.08
CA GLN A 65 4.24 6.19 -9.45
C GLN A 65 5.15 6.72 -8.32
N SER A 66 4.73 6.57 -7.06
CA SER A 66 5.54 6.96 -5.90
C SER A 66 6.81 6.12 -5.81
N LYS A 67 6.69 4.80 -5.99
CA LYS A 67 7.82 3.87 -6.04
C LYS A 67 8.77 4.22 -7.18
N PHE A 68 8.26 4.44 -8.38
CA PHE A 68 9.07 4.81 -9.55
C PHE A 68 9.89 6.08 -9.28
N CYS A 69 9.28 7.14 -8.74
CA CYS A 69 10.00 8.36 -8.42
C CYS A 69 11.05 8.13 -7.34
N CYS A 70 10.70 7.37 -6.30
CA CYS A 70 11.63 6.98 -5.25
C CYS A 70 12.86 6.26 -5.82
N GLU A 71 12.68 5.30 -6.74
CA GLU A 71 13.79 4.60 -7.41
C GLU A 71 14.67 5.55 -8.22
N ARG A 72 14.06 6.43 -9.03
CA ARG A 72 14.80 7.38 -9.88
C ARG A 72 15.64 8.39 -9.09
N TYR A 73 15.12 8.90 -7.98
CA TYR A 73 15.92 9.75 -7.09
C TYR A 73 16.98 8.92 -6.34
N GLY A 74 16.62 7.71 -5.88
CA GLY A 74 17.52 6.79 -5.18
C GLY A 74 18.78 6.42 -5.96
N GLU A 75 18.65 6.17 -7.27
CA GLU A 75 19.75 5.84 -8.19
C GLU A 75 20.85 6.93 -8.25
N ARG A 76 20.50 8.17 -7.90
CA ARG A 76 21.35 9.35 -8.02
C ARG A 76 22.05 9.74 -6.72
N ILE A 77 21.70 9.10 -5.59
CA ILE A 77 22.32 9.35 -4.28
C ILE A 77 23.60 8.50 -4.16
N ARG A 78 24.71 9.13 -3.79
CA ARG A 78 26.04 8.51 -3.68
C ARG A 78 26.63 8.65 -2.30
N LYS A 79 26.38 9.78 -1.62
CA LYS A 79 26.95 10.08 -0.30
C LYS A 79 26.14 9.44 0.81
N ALA A 80 26.84 9.01 1.87
CA ALA A 80 26.23 8.43 3.06
C ALA A 80 25.93 9.48 4.16
N TYR A 81 26.42 10.71 3.98
CA TYR A 81 26.28 11.80 4.94
C TYR A 81 25.75 13.05 4.23
N LEU A 82 24.83 13.76 4.88
CA LEU A 82 24.18 14.94 4.30
C LEU A 82 25.20 16.07 4.04
N GLU A 83 26.18 16.23 4.92
CA GLU A 83 27.22 17.26 4.83
C GLU A 83 28.19 17.02 3.66
N GLU A 84 28.24 15.80 3.12
CA GLU A 84 29.09 15.45 1.98
C GLU A 84 28.39 15.66 0.63
N MET A 85 27.08 15.92 0.64
CA MET A 85 26.28 16.17 -0.56
C MET A 85 26.48 17.61 -1.04
N ASN A 86 26.55 17.79 -2.36
CA ASN A 86 26.40 19.11 -2.95
C ASN A 86 24.90 19.51 -2.96
N PRO A 87 24.56 20.78 -3.26
CA PRO A 87 23.17 21.23 -3.30
C PRO A 87 22.29 20.38 -4.21
N GLU A 88 22.79 19.97 -5.37
CA GLU A 88 22.04 19.16 -6.34
C GLU A 88 21.74 17.75 -5.81
N GLU A 89 22.68 17.10 -5.14
CA GLU A 89 22.49 15.79 -4.52
C GLU A 89 21.57 15.88 -3.30
N THR A 90 21.61 17.00 -2.57
CA THR A 90 20.69 17.27 -1.46
C THR A 90 19.25 17.37 -1.94
N GLU A 91 18.98 18.09 -3.03
CA GLU A 91 17.65 18.15 -3.65
C GLU A 91 17.17 16.77 -4.12
N VAL A 92 18.07 15.98 -4.70
CA VAL A 92 17.79 14.59 -5.10
C VAL A 92 17.41 13.74 -3.88
N TYR A 93 18.15 13.86 -2.78
CA TYR A 93 17.86 13.15 -1.53
C TYR A 93 16.51 13.55 -0.94
N GLN A 94 16.18 14.85 -0.93
CA GLN A 94 14.88 15.33 -0.49
C GLN A 94 13.73 14.78 -1.35
N GLY A 95 13.93 14.73 -2.67
CA GLY A 95 13.00 14.09 -3.61
C GLY A 95 12.80 12.60 -3.28
N PHE A 96 13.89 11.87 -3.03
CA PHE A 96 13.82 10.47 -2.60
C PHE A 96 12.98 10.31 -1.32
N VAL A 97 13.30 11.06 -0.26
CA VAL A 97 12.58 11.00 1.03
C VAL A 97 11.10 11.30 0.86
N TYR A 98 10.75 12.35 0.09
CA TYR A 98 9.37 12.72 -0.17
C TYR A 98 8.58 11.58 -0.83
N PHE A 99 9.09 11.01 -1.91
CA PHE A 99 8.41 9.93 -2.62
C PHE A 99 8.42 8.61 -1.86
N TYR A 100 9.47 8.33 -1.08
CA TYR A 100 9.57 7.16 -0.22
C TYR A 100 8.48 7.17 0.86
N LYS A 101 8.33 8.29 1.58
CA LYS A 101 7.27 8.51 2.57
C LYS A 101 5.88 8.28 1.99
N ASN A 102 5.64 8.92 0.84
CA ASN A 102 4.39 8.76 0.11
C ASN A 102 4.12 7.31 -0.31
N ALA A 103 5.14 6.58 -0.76
CA ALA A 103 5.00 5.21 -1.24
C ALA A 103 4.61 4.26 -0.10
N PHE A 104 5.29 4.27 1.05
CA PHE A 104 4.94 3.36 2.14
C PHE A 104 3.60 3.72 2.80
N ILE A 105 3.21 5.01 2.85
CA ILE A 105 1.88 5.41 3.34
C ILE A 105 0.79 4.85 2.41
N ARG A 106 0.96 4.98 1.09
CA ARG A 106 0.04 4.45 0.08
C ARG A 106 -0.08 2.93 0.14
N LEU A 107 1.04 2.24 0.33
CA LEU A 107 1.09 0.79 0.51
C LEU A 107 0.15 0.34 1.64
N PHE A 108 0.29 0.92 2.84
CA PHE A 108 -0.58 0.55 3.96
C PHE A 108 -2.01 1.04 3.80
N SER A 109 -2.23 2.18 3.13
CA SER A 109 -3.57 2.67 2.80
C SER A 109 -4.33 1.68 1.91
N ILE A 110 -3.66 1.10 0.90
CA ILE A 110 -4.25 0.07 0.03
C ILE A 110 -4.63 -1.17 0.85
N LEU A 111 -3.72 -1.65 1.72
CA LEU A 111 -4.01 -2.79 2.58
C LEU A 111 -5.20 -2.49 3.49
N ASP A 112 -5.19 -1.38 4.21
CA ASP A 112 -6.26 -1.00 5.15
C ASP A 112 -7.61 -0.82 4.44
N LYS A 113 -7.60 -0.30 3.21
CA LYS A 113 -8.77 -0.26 2.34
C LYS A 113 -9.28 -1.66 1.99
N LEU A 114 -8.39 -2.59 1.65
CA LEU A 114 -8.77 -3.99 1.40
C LEU A 114 -9.31 -4.67 2.67
N GLY A 115 -8.71 -4.42 3.83
CA GLY A 115 -9.22 -4.91 5.10
C GLY A 115 -10.65 -4.46 5.35
N THR A 116 -10.93 -3.17 5.15
CA THR A 116 -12.29 -2.61 5.27
C THR A 116 -13.24 -3.22 4.26
N PHE A 117 -12.80 -3.38 3.01
CA PHE A 117 -13.57 -4.01 1.94
C PHE A 117 -13.98 -5.46 2.29
N MET A 118 -13.03 -6.28 2.75
CA MET A 118 -13.30 -7.67 3.13
C MET A 118 -14.14 -7.77 4.40
N ASN A 119 -13.94 -6.86 5.37
CA ASN A 119 -14.76 -6.80 6.58
C ASN A 119 -16.25 -6.60 6.25
N ASP A 120 -16.54 -5.66 5.35
CA ASP A 120 -17.92 -5.40 4.88
C ASP A 120 -18.45 -6.55 4.01
N LEU A 121 -17.66 -7.00 3.03
CA LEU A 121 -18.08 -8.05 2.09
C LEU A 121 -18.48 -9.33 2.82
N PHE A 122 -17.60 -9.83 3.69
CA PHE A 122 -17.78 -11.09 4.40
C PHE A 122 -18.52 -10.94 5.74
N GLY A 123 -18.96 -9.72 6.10
CA GLY A 123 -19.72 -9.47 7.33
C GLY A 123 -18.94 -9.83 8.60
N LEU A 124 -17.63 -9.59 8.61
CA LEU A 124 -16.72 -10.04 9.67
C LEU A 124 -16.92 -9.27 10.98
N LYS A 125 -17.45 -8.05 10.94
CA LYS A 125 -17.69 -7.20 12.12
C LYS A 125 -16.45 -7.00 13.00
N THR A 126 -15.27 -6.85 12.40
CA THR A 126 -13.98 -6.69 13.09
C THR A 126 -13.98 -5.46 14.01
N GLU A 127 -14.81 -4.46 13.73
CA GLU A 127 -15.03 -3.28 14.59
C GLU A 127 -15.53 -3.62 16.00
N THR A 128 -16.20 -4.76 16.18
CA THR A 128 -16.64 -5.24 17.50
C THR A 128 -15.48 -5.71 18.37
N VAL A 129 -14.39 -6.14 17.75
CA VAL A 129 -13.13 -6.50 18.42
C VAL A 129 -12.25 -5.27 18.60
N LYS A 130 -12.17 -4.43 17.57
CA LYS A 130 -11.35 -3.20 17.60
C LYS A 130 -11.96 -2.12 16.71
N SER A 131 -12.42 -1.02 17.31
CA SER A 131 -13.10 0.08 16.61
C SER A 131 -12.32 0.67 15.43
N ARG A 132 -10.99 0.75 15.54
CA ARG A 132 -10.06 1.10 14.46
C ARG A 132 -9.15 -0.08 14.17
N PHE A 133 -9.38 -0.75 13.05
CA PHE A 133 -8.64 -1.95 12.66
C PHE A 133 -7.85 -1.73 11.37
N SER A 134 -6.78 -2.51 11.21
CA SER A 134 -6.00 -2.57 9.97
C SER A 134 -6.32 -3.83 9.18
N TYR A 135 -5.82 -3.91 7.94
CA TYR A 135 -5.82 -5.15 7.16
C TYR A 135 -5.36 -6.37 7.97
N PHE A 136 -4.25 -6.25 8.67
CA PHE A 136 -3.69 -7.34 9.46
C PHE A 136 -4.55 -7.73 10.67
N THR A 137 -5.42 -6.83 11.14
CA THR A 137 -6.40 -7.15 12.18
C THR A 137 -7.52 -8.00 11.59
N VAL A 138 -8.02 -7.64 10.41
CA VAL A 138 -9.02 -8.43 9.67
C VAL A 138 -8.49 -9.81 9.32
N LEU A 139 -7.27 -9.90 8.78
CA LEU A 139 -6.66 -11.16 8.42
C LEU A 139 -6.43 -12.07 9.64
N ARG A 140 -6.03 -11.49 10.78
CA ARG A 140 -5.91 -12.25 12.03
C ARG A 140 -7.27 -12.78 12.49
N HIS A 141 -8.31 -11.95 12.45
CA HIS A 141 -9.66 -12.35 12.83
C HIS A 141 -10.19 -13.49 11.95
N MET A 142 -9.95 -13.42 10.63
CA MET A 142 -10.27 -14.53 9.71
C MET A 142 -9.52 -15.81 10.08
N HIS A 143 -8.23 -15.71 10.42
CA HIS A 143 -7.40 -16.85 10.82
C HIS A 143 -7.90 -17.53 12.09
N GLU A 144 -8.13 -16.74 13.13
CA GLU A 144 -8.57 -17.21 14.46
C GLU A 144 -9.96 -17.86 14.44
N HIS A 145 -10.79 -17.53 13.46
CA HIS A 145 -12.17 -18.05 13.34
C HIS A 145 -12.36 -18.94 12.11
N HIS A 146 -11.29 -19.26 11.39
CA HIS A 146 -11.29 -20.08 10.17
C HIS A 146 -12.29 -19.61 9.10
N ILE A 147 -12.46 -18.29 8.99
CA ILE A 147 -13.41 -17.67 8.06
C ILE A 147 -12.77 -17.58 6.66
N HIS A 148 -13.47 -18.08 5.64
CA HIS A 148 -12.95 -18.17 4.27
C HIS A 148 -11.57 -18.85 4.19
N GLY A 149 -11.42 -20.01 4.83
CA GLY A 149 -10.15 -20.74 4.98
C GLY A 149 -9.20 -20.76 3.77
N PRO A 150 -9.67 -21.04 2.53
CA PRO A 150 -8.79 -21.01 1.35
C PRO A 150 -8.22 -19.62 1.01
N LEU A 151 -8.98 -18.55 1.24
CA LEU A 151 -8.51 -17.17 1.05
C LEU A 151 -7.57 -16.78 2.18
N GLU A 152 -8.01 -17.03 3.41
CA GLU A 152 -7.26 -16.71 4.62
C GLU A 152 -5.86 -17.33 4.58
N LEU A 153 -5.75 -18.64 4.32
CA LEU A 153 -4.47 -19.34 4.29
C LEU A 153 -3.49 -18.73 3.29
N GLN A 154 -3.96 -18.38 2.09
CA GLN A 154 -3.12 -17.76 1.05
C GLN A 154 -2.63 -16.38 1.49
N LEU A 155 -3.53 -15.55 2.02
CA LEU A 155 -3.19 -14.20 2.47
C LEU A 155 -2.29 -14.21 3.72
N TYR A 156 -2.51 -15.15 4.64
CA TYR A 156 -1.72 -15.30 5.85
C TYR A 156 -0.31 -15.82 5.55
N THR A 157 -0.19 -16.80 4.66
CA THR A 157 1.11 -17.29 4.18
C THR A 157 1.89 -16.15 3.53
N LEU A 158 1.26 -15.41 2.61
CA LEU A 158 1.88 -14.26 1.97
C LEU A 158 2.32 -13.20 2.98
N LYS A 159 1.53 -12.91 4.01
CA LYS A 159 1.93 -12.01 5.10
C LYS A 159 3.18 -12.50 5.82
N MET A 160 3.32 -13.81 6.05
CA MET A 160 4.50 -14.37 6.72
C MET A 160 5.75 -14.27 5.85
N ASP A 161 5.63 -14.53 4.55
CA ASP A 161 6.75 -14.46 3.59
C ASP A 161 7.35 -13.04 3.50
N TYR A 162 6.52 -12.01 3.70
CA TYR A 162 6.90 -10.61 3.59
C TYR A 162 6.99 -9.90 4.96
N LYS A 163 7.04 -10.65 6.07
CA LYS A 163 6.90 -10.09 7.43
C LYS A 163 7.92 -9.00 7.74
N GLU A 164 9.21 -9.30 7.58
CA GLU A 164 10.30 -8.40 7.97
C GLU A 164 10.31 -7.04 7.23
N PRO A 165 10.28 -6.98 5.89
CA PRO A 165 10.26 -5.70 5.18
C PRO A 165 9.00 -4.89 5.51
N LEU A 166 7.84 -5.53 5.68
CA LEU A 166 6.61 -4.85 6.05
C LEU A 166 6.66 -4.30 7.48
N GLU A 167 7.26 -5.01 8.43
CA GLU A 167 7.43 -4.51 9.81
C GLU A 167 8.31 -3.25 9.83
N ARG A 168 9.40 -3.22 9.06
CA ARG A 168 10.24 -2.02 8.91
C ARG A 168 9.47 -0.85 8.31
N LEU A 169 8.80 -1.05 7.17
CA LEU A 169 7.99 -0.01 6.54
C LEU A 169 6.84 0.48 7.44
N ARG A 170 6.22 -0.43 8.22
CA ARG A 170 5.14 -0.08 9.14
C ARG A 170 5.64 0.79 10.29
N ASN A 171 6.82 0.48 10.82
CA ASN A 171 7.44 1.29 11.86
C ASN A 171 7.75 2.70 11.34
N LEU A 172 8.31 2.82 10.13
CA LEU A 172 8.53 4.11 9.47
C LEU A 172 7.22 4.88 9.29
N ARG A 173 6.16 4.23 8.80
CA ARG A 173 4.83 4.85 8.67
C ARG A 173 4.28 5.35 10.00
N ASN A 174 4.41 4.58 11.07
CA ASN A 174 3.93 4.98 12.38
C ASN A 174 4.69 6.22 12.87
N VAL A 175 6.02 6.21 12.76
CA VAL A 175 6.88 7.33 13.12
C VAL A 175 6.51 8.58 12.32
N GLU A 176 6.35 8.47 11.00
CA GLU A 176 5.97 9.58 10.13
C GLU A 176 4.58 10.15 10.49
N ILE A 177 3.59 9.27 10.73
CA ILE A 177 2.26 9.71 11.17
C ILE A 177 2.34 10.37 12.54
N HIS A 178 3.17 9.87 13.45
CA HIS A 178 3.39 10.52 14.73
C HIS A 178 4.03 11.90 14.55
N TYR A 179 5.05 12.05 13.70
CA TYR A 179 5.67 13.34 13.39
C TYR A 179 4.68 14.32 12.76
N ILE A 180 3.92 13.94 11.74
CA ILE A 180 2.90 14.82 11.14
C ILE A 180 1.85 15.26 12.17
N ASN A 181 1.45 14.36 13.08
CA ASN A 181 0.49 14.69 14.13
C ASN A 181 1.11 15.49 15.30
N ALA A 182 2.42 15.39 15.50
CA ALA A 182 3.17 16.07 16.56
C ALA A 182 3.87 17.35 16.09
N GLU A 183 4.07 17.57 14.79
CA GLU A 183 4.60 18.82 14.21
C GLU A 183 3.73 20.02 14.58
N MET A 184 2.43 19.82 14.83
CA MET A 184 1.57 20.86 15.42
C MET A 184 1.97 21.28 16.85
N LEU A 185 2.78 20.49 17.56
CA LEU A 185 3.32 20.77 18.90
C LEU A 185 4.84 21.06 18.90
N ASP A 186 5.58 20.57 17.90
CA ASP A 186 7.06 20.54 17.90
C ASP A 186 7.74 21.70 17.15
N ASP A 187 6.99 22.58 16.46
CA ASP A 187 7.54 23.86 15.97
C ASP A 187 8.14 24.73 17.11
N LEU A 188 7.81 24.42 18.38
CA LEU A 188 8.37 25.00 19.59
C LEU A 188 9.70 24.36 20.06
N MET A 189 10.14 23.25 19.48
CA MET A 189 11.33 22.50 19.89
C MET A 189 12.36 22.35 18.77
N HIS A 190 12.68 23.46 18.09
CA HIS A 190 13.93 23.61 17.35
C HIS A 190 15.12 23.32 18.28
N LYS A 191 15.47 22.04 18.41
CA LYS A 191 16.76 21.61 18.96
C LYS A 191 17.76 21.74 17.84
N ASP A 192 18.53 22.82 17.94
CA ASP A 192 19.82 22.99 17.28
C ASP A 192 20.57 21.65 17.28
N PRO A 193 20.96 21.08 16.12
CA PRO A 193 21.78 19.88 16.12
C PRO A 193 23.09 20.18 16.84
N MET A 194 23.45 19.32 17.80
CA MET A 194 24.72 19.38 18.53
C MET A 194 25.88 19.52 17.53
N LEU A 195 26.60 20.64 17.61
CA LEU A 195 27.81 20.92 16.82
C LEU A 195 28.79 19.74 16.88
N GLY A 196 28.87 18.94 15.80
CA GLY A 196 29.93 17.95 15.60
C GLY A 196 29.50 16.55 15.17
N GLU A 197 28.22 16.19 15.24
CA GLU A 197 27.75 14.88 14.73
C GLU A 197 27.34 14.98 13.27
N ARG A 198 27.91 14.12 12.41
CA ARG A 198 27.51 14.00 11.01
C ARG A 198 26.13 13.35 10.92
N ILE A 199 25.24 13.92 10.14
CA ILE A 199 23.90 13.39 9.88
C ILE A 199 24.03 12.27 8.84
N HIS A 200 24.07 11.03 9.32
CA HIS A 200 24.06 9.84 8.47
C HIS A 200 22.69 9.71 7.79
N ILE A 201 22.68 9.61 6.46
CA ILE A 201 21.43 9.41 5.71
C ILE A 201 20.98 7.94 5.77
N GLU A 202 19.69 7.70 5.61
CA GLU A 202 19.16 6.33 5.61
C GLU A 202 19.77 5.46 4.50
N ASN A 203 19.81 4.13 4.70
CA ASN A 203 20.29 3.22 3.68
C ASN A 203 19.27 3.13 2.53
N VAL A 204 19.47 3.98 1.52
CA VAL A 204 18.62 4.10 0.32
C VAL A 204 18.37 2.75 -0.34
N GLN A 205 19.40 1.91 -0.51
CA GLN A 205 19.26 0.63 -1.19
C GLN A 205 18.40 -0.36 -0.39
N SER A 206 18.57 -0.40 0.94
CA SER A 206 17.74 -1.20 1.82
C SER A 206 16.29 -0.73 1.80
N ASN A 207 16.07 0.58 1.87
CA ASN A 207 14.74 1.19 1.82
C ASN A 207 14.01 0.87 0.50
N LEU A 208 14.71 0.96 -0.63
CA LEU A 208 14.17 0.59 -1.94
C LEU A 208 13.84 -0.90 -2.02
N SER A 209 14.69 -1.76 -1.45
CA SER A 209 14.44 -3.21 -1.41
C SER A 209 13.20 -3.54 -0.57
N ASP A 210 13.04 -2.91 0.59
CA ASP A 210 11.86 -3.08 1.42
C ASP A 210 10.61 -2.58 0.72
N LEU A 211 10.68 -1.41 0.07
CA LEU A 211 9.56 -0.86 -0.69
C LEU A 211 9.15 -1.76 -1.87
N GLN A 212 10.11 -2.33 -2.60
CA GLN A 212 9.84 -3.29 -3.66
C GLN A 212 9.11 -4.52 -3.12
N GLN A 213 9.59 -5.10 -2.02
CA GLN A 213 8.93 -6.23 -1.38
C GLN A 213 7.52 -5.88 -0.90
N GLY A 214 7.35 -4.68 -0.34
CA GLY A 214 6.05 -4.14 0.04
C GLY A 214 5.08 -3.97 -1.12
N PHE A 215 5.57 -3.45 -2.25
CA PHE A 215 4.82 -3.32 -3.49
C PHE A 215 4.37 -4.69 -4.03
N ASP A 216 5.28 -5.65 -4.11
CA ASP A 216 5.00 -7.01 -4.58
C ASP A 216 3.92 -7.68 -3.72
N MET A 217 4.03 -7.53 -2.39
CA MET A 217 3.06 -8.05 -1.43
C MET A 217 1.68 -7.44 -1.65
N VAL A 218 1.57 -6.12 -1.85
CA VAL A 218 0.29 -5.46 -2.13
C VAL A 218 -0.34 -5.98 -3.43
N CYS A 219 0.43 -6.06 -4.52
CA CYS A 219 -0.07 -6.57 -5.78
C CYS A 219 -0.58 -8.01 -5.64
N ARG A 220 0.22 -8.90 -5.05
CA ARG A 220 -0.16 -10.30 -4.80
C ARG A 220 -1.39 -10.42 -3.91
N THR A 221 -1.46 -9.61 -2.85
CA THR A 221 -2.61 -9.58 -1.93
C THR A 221 -3.89 -9.21 -2.66
N LEU A 222 -3.87 -8.17 -3.50
CA LEU A 222 -5.03 -7.77 -4.30
C LEU A 222 -5.39 -8.83 -5.33
N THR A 223 -4.41 -9.42 -6.02
CA THR A 223 -4.65 -10.52 -6.96
C THR A 223 -5.37 -11.69 -6.29
N ILE A 224 -4.85 -12.17 -5.14
CA ILE A 224 -5.44 -13.29 -4.39
C ILE A 224 -6.86 -12.94 -3.95
N ALA A 225 -7.03 -11.79 -3.30
CA ALA A 225 -8.32 -11.38 -2.77
C ALA A 225 -9.37 -11.21 -3.86
N PHE A 226 -9.09 -10.42 -4.90
CA PHE A 226 -10.08 -10.15 -5.95
C PHE A 226 -10.36 -11.38 -6.82
N THR A 227 -9.38 -12.26 -7.04
CA THR A 227 -9.62 -13.54 -7.73
C THR A 227 -10.58 -14.42 -6.92
N TYR A 228 -10.33 -14.57 -5.62
CA TYR A 228 -11.20 -15.33 -4.74
C TYR A 228 -12.61 -14.73 -4.67
N ILE A 229 -12.71 -13.42 -4.45
CA ILE A 229 -13.98 -12.70 -4.34
C ILE A 229 -14.80 -12.84 -5.62
N THR A 230 -14.15 -12.70 -6.79
CA THR A 230 -14.82 -12.90 -8.07
C THR A 230 -15.42 -14.31 -8.16
N ALA A 231 -14.64 -15.34 -7.84
CA ALA A 231 -15.13 -16.72 -7.86
C ALA A 231 -16.26 -16.96 -6.84
N TYR A 232 -16.17 -16.34 -5.65
CA TYR A 232 -17.18 -16.41 -4.61
C TYR A 232 -18.51 -15.77 -5.05
N VAL A 233 -18.47 -14.60 -5.69
CA VAL A 233 -19.67 -13.91 -6.19
C VAL A 233 -20.31 -14.66 -7.36
N THR A 234 -19.52 -15.24 -8.28
CA THR A 234 -20.06 -15.97 -9.45
C THR A 234 -20.63 -17.36 -9.12
N LYS A 235 -20.27 -17.94 -7.97
CA LYS A 235 -20.75 -19.26 -7.53
C LYS A 235 -21.91 -19.16 -6.52
N GLY A 236 -22.26 -17.94 -6.11
CA GLY A 236 -23.35 -17.65 -5.19
C GLY A 236 -24.71 -17.78 -5.86
#